data_AF-A0A845BWR7-F1
#
_entry.id   AF-A0A845BWR7-F1
#
_cell.length_a   1.000
_cell.length_b   1.000
_cell.length_c   1.000
_cell.angle_alpha   90.00
_cell.angle_beta   90.00
_cell.angle_gamma   90.00
#
_symmetry.space_group_name_H-M   'P 1'
#
loop_
_entity.id
_entity.type
_entity.pdbx_description
1 polymer ?
#
loop_
_entity_poly.entity_id
_entity_poly.type
_entity_poly.pdbx_seq_one_letter_code
_entity_poly.pdbx_strand_id
1 'polypeptide(L)'
;MGSMSQQQNNANEVWRKVKALEQVLNAQLPEAIAAAKLGKPGKMLSEVQKTAGERSALALSFPILQRENRKDVEVAWINIQISLSGNGVPHAAVDHAPLGAVMHVAHWACEFSFDYDAYIGFPADGWQPWRNREGRLLSWDESESPFGDEWLYSLQLDAVDSEAGLVECVVAPAIALLQGKALDEALPATLPGLLRYQDIDLADGARDLRIAQA
;
A
#
# COMPACT_ATOMS: atom_id res chain seq x y z
N MET A 1 5.22 22.18 30.19
CA MET A 1 5.18 22.90 28.90
C MET A 1 6.17 22.37 27.85
N GLY A 2 7.14 21.50 28.17
CA GLY A 2 8.11 21.00 27.17
C GLY A 2 7.70 19.75 26.34
N SER A 3 6.68 18.99 26.75
CA SER A 3 6.34 17.72 26.06
C SER A 3 5.53 17.91 24.77
N MET A 4 4.57 18.85 24.75
CA MET A 4 3.73 19.10 23.56
C MET A 4 4.52 19.64 22.37
N SER A 5 5.49 20.54 22.61
CA SER A 5 6.33 21.09 21.54
C SER A 5 7.25 20.03 20.92
N GLN A 6 7.73 19.08 21.72
CA GLN A 6 8.59 18.00 21.23
C GLN A 6 7.81 16.96 20.41
N GLN A 7 6.60 16.61 20.86
CA GLN A 7 5.69 15.73 20.11
C GLN A 7 5.29 16.34 18.76
N GLN A 8 4.96 17.63 18.74
CA GLN A 8 4.63 18.36 17.50
C GLN A 8 5.82 18.39 16.52
N ASN A 9 7.04 18.57 17.02
CA ASN A 9 8.25 18.58 16.20
C ASN A 9 8.51 17.20 15.58
N ASN A 10 8.42 16.12 16.37
CA ASN A 10 8.58 14.75 15.89
C ASN A 10 7.52 14.41 14.82
N ALA A 11 6.25 14.76 15.04
CA ALA A 11 5.18 14.53 14.07
C ALA A 11 5.43 15.28 12.75
N ASN A 12 5.97 16.50 12.81
CA ASN A 12 6.35 17.27 11.62
C ASN A 12 7.54 16.66 10.89
N GLU A 13 8.53 16.13 11.61
CA GLU A 13 9.68 15.44 11.01
C GLU A 13 9.25 14.16 10.29
N VAL A 14 8.41 13.33 10.93
CA VAL A 14 7.84 12.14 10.29
C VAL A 14 7.08 12.51 9.03
N TRP A 15 6.24 13.55 9.08
CA TRP A 15 5.50 13.98 7.89
C TRP A 15 6.41 14.52 6.77
N ARG A 16 7.52 15.19 7.11
CA ARG A 16 8.51 15.61 6.11
C ARG A 16 9.13 14.40 5.40
N LYS A 17 9.43 13.32 6.14
CA LYS A 17 9.89 12.06 5.54
C LYS A 17 8.84 11.48 4.60
N VAL A 18 7.57 11.39 5.04
CA VAL A 18 6.46 10.92 4.21
C VAL A 18 6.34 11.71 2.90
N LYS A 19 6.43 13.04 2.94
CA LYS A 19 6.40 13.89 1.73
C LYS A 19 7.63 13.70 0.85
N ALA A 20 8.79 13.38 1.40
CA ALA A 20 9.97 13.04 0.61
C ALA A 20 9.79 11.69 -0.12
N LEU A 21 9.21 10.69 0.54
CA LEU A 21 8.87 9.40 -0.10
C LEU A 21 7.87 9.61 -1.23
N GLU A 22 6.83 10.41 -1.04
CA GLU A 22 5.88 10.79 -2.09
C GLU A 22 6.57 11.41 -3.30
N GLN A 23 7.52 12.33 -3.09
CA GLN A 23 8.26 12.96 -4.19
C GLN A 23 9.06 11.94 -4.99
N VAL A 24 9.74 11.01 -4.31
CA VAL A 24 10.50 9.94 -4.96
C VAL A 24 9.55 9.02 -5.75
N LEU A 25 8.47 8.56 -5.13
CA LEU A 25 7.48 7.69 -5.79
C LEU A 25 6.84 8.37 -7.01
N ASN A 26 6.52 9.66 -6.91
CA ASN A 26 5.97 10.45 -8.01
C ASN A 26 6.94 10.63 -9.19
N ALA A 27 8.25 10.51 -8.96
CA ALA A 27 9.23 10.45 -10.04
C ALA A 27 9.39 9.02 -10.60
N GLN A 28 9.58 8.04 -9.72
CA GLN A 28 10.02 6.69 -10.09
C GLN A 28 8.91 5.82 -10.69
N LEU A 29 7.69 5.85 -10.14
CA LEU A 29 6.61 4.96 -10.61
C LEU A 29 6.16 5.27 -12.04
N PRO A 30 5.91 6.54 -12.44
CA PRO A 30 5.56 6.85 -13.82
C PRO A 30 6.62 6.40 -14.83
N GLU A 31 7.90 6.59 -14.51
CA GLU A 31 9.02 6.14 -15.35
C GLU A 31 9.05 4.61 -15.47
N ALA A 32 8.87 3.91 -14.34
CA ALA A 32 8.86 2.44 -14.32
C ALA A 32 7.67 1.85 -15.08
N ILE A 33 6.47 2.42 -14.94
CA ILE A 33 5.26 2.03 -15.70
C ILE A 33 5.52 2.15 -17.20
N ALA A 34 6.09 3.28 -17.63
CA ALA A 34 6.40 3.53 -19.03
C ALA A 34 7.49 2.58 -19.55
N ALA A 35 8.57 2.39 -18.80
CA ALA A 35 9.67 1.50 -19.15
C ALA A 35 9.23 0.03 -19.27
N ALA A 36 8.34 -0.40 -18.38
CA ALA A 36 7.75 -1.74 -18.37
C ALA A 36 6.69 -1.96 -19.47
N LYS A 37 6.32 -0.91 -20.21
CA LYS A 37 5.29 -0.91 -21.26
C LYS A 37 3.92 -1.39 -20.77
N LEU A 38 3.58 -1.10 -19.52
CA LEU A 38 2.26 -1.44 -18.94
C LEU A 38 1.17 -0.51 -19.48
N GLY A 39 1.53 0.71 -19.86
CA GLY A 39 0.62 1.71 -20.39
C GLY A 39 1.27 3.09 -20.35
N LYS A 40 0.45 4.12 -20.53
CA LYS A 40 0.87 5.50 -20.30
C LYS A 40 0.58 5.84 -18.83
N PRO A 41 1.54 6.36 -18.06
CA PRO A 41 1.25 6.82 -16.71
C PRO A 41 0.35 8.06 -16.76
N GLY A 42 -0.70 8.06 -15.95
CA GLY A 42 -1.56 9.22 -15.73
C GLY A 42 -1.02 10.14 -14.64
N LYS A 43 -1.83 11.13 -14.24
CA LYS A 43 -1.46 12.07 -13.18
C LYS A 43 -1.70 11.42 -11.82
N MET A 44 -0.69 11.41 -10.95
CA MET A 44 -0.83 10.93 -9.58
C MET A 44 -1.88 11.75 -8.81
N LEU A 45 -2.73 11.05 -8.07
CA LEU A 45 -3.63 11.61 -7.06
C LEU A 45 -3.03 11.43 -5.66
N SER A 46 -3.33 12.35 -4.75
CA SER A 46 -2.86 12.27 -3.37
C SER A 46 -3.93 12.75 -2.40
N GLU A 47 -4.12 12.04 -1.30
CA GLU A 47 -5.06 12.40 -0.25
C GLU A 47 -4.45 12.21 1.14
N VAL A 48 -4.81 13.08 2.08
CA VAL A 48 -4.28 13.04 3.45
C VAL A 48 -5.42 12.77 4.42
N GLN A 49 -5.34 11.65 5.13
CA GLN A 49 -6.27 11.37 6.22
C GLN A 49 -5.83 12.11 7.49
N LYS A 50 -6.80 12.64 8.23
CA LYS A 50 -6.59 13.20 9.56
C LYS A 50 -7.51 12.55 10.58
N THR A 51 -6.94 12.13 11.71
CA THR A 51 -7.68 11.63 12.87
C THR A 51 -7.49 12.62 14.01
N ALA A 52 -8.59 13.13 14.59
CA ALA A 52 -8.56 14.13 15.65
C ALA A 52 -7.71 15.39 15.33
N GLY A 53 -7.63 15.76 14.04
CA GLY A 53 -6.84 16.90 13.56
C GLY A 53 -5.36 16.60 13.26
N GLU A 54 -4.88 15.42 13.60
CA GLU A 54 -3.52 14.96 13.32
C GLU A 54 -3.47 14.12 12.03
N ARG A 55 -2.37 14.21 11.28
CA ARG A 55 -2.20 13.46 10.02
C ARG A 55 -1.93 11.99 10.34
N SER A 56 -2.84 11.11 9.95
CA SER A 56 -2.79 9.68 10.26
C SER A 56 -2.32 8.84 9.08
N ALA A 57 -2.60 9.28 7.84
CA ALA A 57 -2.18 8.56 6.63
C ALA A 57 -2.04 9.48 5.40
N LEU A 58 -1.31 8.99 4.40
CA LEU A 58 -1.22 9.54 3.05
C LEU A 58 -1.58 8.45 2.05
N ALA A 59 -2.56 8.70 1.17
CA ALA A 59 -2.85 7.86 0.02
C ALA A 59 -2.26 8.50 -1.24
N LEU A 60 -1.68 7.69 -2.11
CA LEU A 60 -1.15 8.05 -3.42
C LEU A 60 -1.68 7.05 -4.45
N SER A 61 -2.21 7.55 -5.55
CA SER A 61 -2.84 6.71 -6.57
C SER A 61 -2.24 7.05 -7.94
N PHE A 62 -1.69 6.04 -8.61
CA PHE A 62 -0.98 6.16 -9.87
C PHE A 62 -1.77 5.47 -10.99
N PRO A 63 -2.50 6.24 -11.82
CA PRO A 63 -3.32 5.66 -12.87
C PRO A 63 -2.45 5.13 -14.01
N ILE A 64 -2.84 3.97 -14.53
CA ILE A 64 -2.29 3.39 -15.76
C ILE A 64 -3.33 3.58 -16.85
N LEU A 65 -2.94 4.29 -17.91
CA LEU A 65 -3.80 4.62 -19.03
C LEU A 65 -3.49 3.71 -20.23
N GLN A 66 -4.55 3.22 -20.88
CA GLN A 66 -4.45 2.58 -22.19
C GLN A 66 -5.29 3.33 -23.22
N ARG A 67 -4.93 3.17 -24.49
CA ARG A 67 -5.59 3.90 -25.58
C ARG A 67 -6.73 3.07 -26.15
N GLU A 68 -7.96 3.52 -25.90
CA GLU A 68 -9.17 2.92 -26.44
C GLU A 68 -9.91 3.92 -27.32
N ASN A 69 -10.27 3.54 -28.55
CA ASN A 69 -11.02 4.41 -29.47
C ASN A 69 -10.43 5.83 -29.60
N ARG A 70 -9.09 5.93 -29.64
CA ARG A 70 -8.29 7.17 -29.70
C ARG A 70 -8.33 8.07 -28.46
N LYS A 71 -8.93 7.61 -27.36
CA LYS A 71 -8.91 8.28 -26.05
C LYS A 71 -8.02 7.48 -25.09
N ASP A 72 -7.40 8.18 -24.16
CA ASP A 72 -6.71 7.53 -23.05
C ASP A 72 -7.77 7.23 -21.98
N VAL A 73 -7.82 5.99 -21.51
CA VAL A 73 -8.76 5.47 -20.52
C VAL A 73 -7.96 4.87 -19.37
N GLU A 74 -8.37 5.14 -18.13
CA GLU A 74 -7.82 4.53 -16.93
C GLU A 74 -8.25 3.07 -16.87
N VAL A 75 -7.29 2.16 -16.81
CA VAL A 75 -7.56 0.71 -16.80
C VAL A 75 -7.14 0.02 -15.51
N ALA A 76 -6.29 0.67 -14.71
CA ALA A 76 -5.78 0.15 -13.45
C ALA A 76 -5.07 1.24 -12.66
N TRP A 77 -4.83 0.98 -11.38
CA TRP A 77 -4.11 1.88 -10.48
C TRP A 77 -3.06 1.10 -9.70
N ILE A 78 -1.87 1.70 -9.53
CA ILE A 78 -0.99 1.35 -8.42
C ILE A 78 -1.34 2.32 -7.29
N ASN A 79 -1.74 1.78 -6.15
CA ASN A 79 -2.12 2.55 -4.98
C ASN A 79 -1.12 2.33 -3.85
N ILE A 80 -0.77 3.41 -3.16
CA ILE A 80 0.13 3.40 -2.01
C ILE A 80 -0.53 4.12 -0.86
N GLN A 81 -0.63 3.47 0.30
CA GLN A 81 -1.08 4.11 1.53
C GLN A 81 0.03 4.03 2.57
N ILE A 82 0.51 5.18 3.02
CA ILE A 82 1.44 5.29 4.15
C ILE A 82 0.61 5.57 5.40
N SER A 83 0.49 4.58 6.27
CA SER A 83 -0.27 4.64 7.51
C SER A 83 0.68 4.91 8.68
N LEU A 84 0.46 6.00 9.41
CA LEU A 84 1.24 6.38 10.59
C LEU A 84 0.54 5.98 11.90
N SER A 85 -0.79 5.99 11.90
CA SER A 85 -1.63 5.67 13.04
C SER A 85 -3.06 5.36 12.60
N GLY A 86 -3.88 4.84 13.50
CA GLY A 86 -5.31 4.62 13.25
C GLY A 86 -5.58 3.29 12.55
N ASN A 87 -6.71 3.22 11.85
CA ASN A 87 -7.17 1.97 11.22
C ASN A 87 -6.28 1.53 10.05
N GLY A 88 -5.47 2.40 9.44
CA GLY A 88 -4.49 1.96 8.44
C GLY A 88 -3.32 1.14 9.02
N VAL A 89 -3.17 1.01 10.34
CA VAL A 89 -2.04 0.30 10.95
C VAL A 89 -2.44 -1.13 11.34
N PRO A 90 -1.74 -2.16 10.83
CA PRO A 90 -2.05 -3.54 11.19
C PRO A 90 -1.64 -3.88 12.61
N HIS A 91 -2.30 -4.91 13.16
CA HIS A 91 -2.04 -5.45 14.49
C HIS A 91 -1.25 -6.75 14.41
N ALA A 92 -0.37 -6.96 15.38
CA ALA A 92 0.35 -8.21 15.55
C ALA A 92 -0.58 -9.35 15.97
N ALA A 93 -0.30 -10.57 15.52
CA ALA A 93 -1.13 -11.73 15.80
C ALA A 93 -1.08 -12.19 17.28
N VAL A 94 0.04 -11.94 17.96
CA VAL A 94 0.33 -12.49 19.31
C VAL A 94 -0.26 -11.64 20.42
N ASP A 95 0.08 -10.35 20.45
CA ASP A 95 -0.26 -9.43 21.54
C ASP A 95 -1.29 -8.37 21.13
N HIS A 96 -1.75 -8.42 19.87
CA HIS A 96 -2.68 -7.46 19.29
C HIS A 96 -2.19 -6.00 19.30
N ALA A 97 -0.89 -5.78 19.53
CA ALA A 97 -0.34 -4.43 19.50
C ALA A 97 -0.26 -3.91 18.06
N PRO A 98 -0.48 -2.61 17.83
CA PRO A 98 -0.22 -2.00 16.53
C PRO A 98 1.26 -2.09 16.19
N LEU A 99 1.59 -2.46 14.95
CA LEU A 99 2.99 -2.68 14.54
C LEU A 99 3.84 -1.42 14.34
N GLY A 100 3.20 -0.25 14.26
CA GLY A 100 3.86 1.02 13.92
C GLY A 100 3.56 1.45 12.49
N ALA A 101 4.35 2.40 11.98
CA ALA A 101 4.09 2.99 10.66
C ALA A 101 4.39 1.99 9.53
N VAL A 102 3.47 1.89 8.58
CA VAL A 102 3.53 0.92 7.47
C VAL A 102 3.25 1.59 6.14
N MET A 103 3.72 0.95 5.07
CA MET A 103 3.36 1.28 3.69
C MET A 103 2.61 0.11 3.07
N HIS A 104 1.40 0.36 2.60
CA HIS A 104 0.59 -0.55 1.80
C HIS A 104 0.84 -0.25 0.33
N VAL A 105 1.03 -1.29 -0.47
CA VAL A 105 1.21 -1.19 -1.92
C VAL A 105 0.21 -2.13 -2.57
N ALA A 106 -0.67 -1.58 -3.41
CA ALA A 106 -1.78 -2.30 -3.99
C ALA A 106 -1.92 -2.03 -5.49
N HIS A 107 -2.63 -2.95 -6.15
CA HIS A 107 -3.18 -2.77 -7.49
C HIS A 107 -4.68 -2.97 -7.43
N TRP A 108 -5.46 -1.94 -7.80
CA TRP A 108 -6.92 -1.96 -7.88
C TRP A 108 -7.43 -1.36 -9.19
N ALA A 109 -8.71 -1.57 -9.48
CA ALA A 109 -9.43 -0.95 -10.59
C ALA A 109 -9.74 0.54 -10.37
N CYS A 110 -9.63 1.04 -9.14
CA CYS A 110 -9.84 2.44 -8.78
C CYS A 110 -8.70 3.02 -7.92
N GLU A 111 -8.70 4.33 -7.75
CA GLU A 111 -7.80 5.06 -6.87
C GLU A 111 -8.09 4.78 -5.38
N PHE A 112 -7.07 4.92 -4.53
CA PHE A 112 -7.32 5.08 -3.11
C PHE A 112 -8.01 6.42 -2.81
N SER A 113 -8.97 6.37 -1.88
CA SER A 113 -9.68 7.53 -1.36
C SER A 113 -10.18 7.29 0.06
N PHE A 114 -9.93 8.24 0.95
CA PHE A 114 -10.47 8.20 2.31
C PHE A 114 -11.90 8.74 2.38
N ASP A 115 -12.35 9.51 1.38
CA ASP A 115 -13.68 10.12 1.35
C ASP A 115 -14.82 9.12 1.11
N TYR A 116 -14.55 8.03 0.41
CA TYR A 116 -15.53 6.98 0.09
C TYR A 116 -15.04 5.56 0.44
N ASP A 117 -14.17 5.48 1.44
CA ASP A 117 -13.67 4.24 2.05
C ASP A 117 -12.99 3.25 1.07
N ALA A 118 -12.34 3.78 0.02
CA ALA A 118 -11.49 3.01 -0.89
C ALA A 118 -10.03 3.03 -0.40
N TYR A 119 -9.76 2.42 0.75
CA TYR A 119 -8.40 2.34 1.30
C TYR A 119 -8.25 1.08 2.17
N ILE A 120 -7.04 0.80 2.65
CA ILE A 120 -6.79 -0.35 3.51
C ILE A 120 -7.00 0.01 4.97
N GLY A 121 -7.93 -0.68 5.62
CA GLY A 121 -8.17 -0.65 7.06
C GLY A 121 -7.81 -1.97 7.74
N PHE A 122 -7.50 -1.87 9.04
CA PHE A 122 -7.24 -2.95 9.98
C PHE A 122 -8.08 -2.71 11.26
N PRO A 123 -8.72 -3.76 11.81
CA PRO A 123 -8.83 -5.12 11.25
C PRO A 123 -9.48 -5.09 9.86
N ALA A 124 -9.02 -5.97 8.96
CA ALA A 124 -9.62 -6.09 7.64
C ALA A 124 -11.02 -6.68 7.87
N ASP A 125 -12.04 -5.84 7.85
CA ASP A 125 -13.42 -6.30 7.98
C ASP A 125 -13.79 -7.06 6.70
N GLY A 126 -14.34 -8.27 6.89
CA GLY A 126 -14.58 -9.25 5.82
C GLY A 126 -15.65 -8.86 4.78
N TRP A 127 -15.83 -7.58 4.48
CA TRP A 127 -16.76 -7.12 3.46
C TRP A 127 -16.39 -7.63 2.06
N GLN A 128 -15.10 -7.91 1.82
CA GLN A 128 -14.64 -8.71 0.70
C GLN A 128 -13.67 -9.82 1.16
N PRO A 129 -13.99 -11.10 0.90
CA PRO A 129 -13.08 -12.20 1.17
C PRO A 129 -11.77 -12.03 0.40
N TRP A 130 -10.64 -11.95 1.12
CA TRP A 130 -9.32 -11.99 0.51
C TRP A 130 -8.79 -13.42 0.46
N ARG A 131 -7.86 -13.66 -0.49
CA ARG A 131 -6.98 -14.83 -0.47
C ARG A 131 -5.60 -14.41 -0.02
N ASN A 132 -5.11 -15.03 1.06
CA ASN A 132 -3.75 -14.86 1.53
C ASN A 132 -2.82 -15.81 0.76
N ARG A 133 -1.97 -15.25 -0.10
CA ARG A 133 -1.00 -15.98 -0.91
C ARG A 133 0.35 -15.99 -0.19
N GLU A 134 0.70 -17.17 0.34
CA GLU A 134 1.98 -17.46 0.98
C GLU A 134 2.33 -16.49 2.14
N GLY A 135 1.30 -15.99 2.82
CA GLY A 135 1.47 -15.11 3.97
C GLY A 135 2.04 -13.74 3.62
N ARG A 136 2.05 -13.27 2.37
CA ARG A 136 2.72 -12.00 2.00
C ARG A 136 2.02 -11.16 0.94
N LEU A 137 1.10 -11.75 0.18
CA LEU A 137 0.31 -11.04 -0.81
C LEU A 137 -1.16 -11.39 -0.59
N LEU A 138 -2.00 -10.38 -0.39
CA LEU A 138 -3.45 -10.53 -0.42
C LEU A 138 -3.92 -10.35 -1.85
N SER A 139 -4.98 -11.06 -2.23
CA SER A 139 -5.61 -10.90 -3.53
C SER A 139 -7.13 -11.03 -3.47
N TRP A 140 -7.81 -10.34 -4.37
CA TRP A 140 -9.26 -10.41 -4.57
C TRP A 140 -9.56 -10.83 -6.00
N ASP A 141 -10.40 -11.86 -6.13
CA ASP A 141 -10.90 -12.36 -7.41
C ASP A 141 -12.08 -11.47 -7.81
N GLU A 142 -11.87 -10.55 -8.76
CA GLU A 142 -12.88 -9.76 -9.51
C GLU A 142 -12.30 -8.37 -9.84
N SER A 143 -11.25 -8.34 -10.69
CA SER A 143 -10.78 -7.09 -11.27
C SER A 143 -11.19 -6.99 -12.74
N GLU A 144 -11.68 -5.82 -13.15
CA GLU A 144 -11.81 -5.47 -14.56
C GLU A 144 -10.46 -5.04 -15.17
N SER A 145 -9.39 -5.00 -14.37
CA SER A 145 -8.06 -4.62 -14.80
C SER A 145 -7.46 -5.59 -15.81
N PRO A 146 -6.78 -5.10 -16.87
CA PRO A 146 -6.03 -5.95 -17.80
C PRO A 146 -4.79 -6.60 -17.17
N PHE A 147 -4.42 -6.25 -15.94
CA PHE A 147 -3.26 -6.82 -15.23
C PHE A 147 -3.62 -7.97 -14.28
N GLY A 148 -4.88 -8.43 -14.32
CA GLY A 148 -5.37 -9.56 -13.51
C GLY A 148 -5.89 -9.11 -12.16
N ASP A 149 -5.88 -10.05 -11.20
CA ASP A 149 -6.47 -9.86 -9.87
C ASP A 149 -5.95 -8.62 -9.15
N GLU A 150 -6.82 -8.07 -8.30
CA GLU A 150 -6.43 -7.04 -7.35
C GLU A 150 -5.55 -7.64 -6.28
N TRP A 151 -4.57 -6.88 -5.79
CA TRP A 151 -3.65 -7.37 -4.78
C TRP A 151 -3.14 -6.27 -3.86
N LEU A 152 -2.65 -6.70 -2.70
CA LEU A 152 -2.02 -5.86 -1.67
C LEU A 152 -0.85 -6.58 -1.01
N TYR A 153 0.25 -5.87 -0.79
CA TYR A 153 1.24 -6.24 0.22
C TYR A 153 1.59 -5.03 1.10
N SER A 154 2.17 -5.30 2.26
CA SER A 154 2.53 -4.28 3.25
C SER A 154 3.99 -4.37 3.65
N LEU A 155 4.60 -3.22 3.90
CA LEU A 155 5.99 -3.07 4.33
C LEU A 155 6.03 -2.28 5.64
N GLN A 156 6.99 -2.58 6.52
CA GLN A 156 7.39 -1.66 7.58
C GLN A 156 8.00 -0.40 6.97
N LEU A 157 7.51 0.78 7.37
CA LEU A 157 7.94 2.04 6.76
C LEU A 157 9.43 2.31 6.96
N ASP A 158 9.96 2.01 8.15
CA ASP A 158 11.36 2.23 8.50
C ASP A 158 12.34 1.35 7.68
N ALA A 159 11.85 0.29 7.03
CA ALA A 159 12.66 -0.55 6.15
C ALA A 159 12.79 0.01 4.72
N VAL A 160 12.01 1.05 4.37
CA VAL A 160 11.92 1.60 3.00
C VAL A 160 12.08 3.13 2.97
N ASP A 161 12.87 3.68 3.89
CA ASP A 161 13.01 5.13 4.09
C ASP A 161 14.03 5.82 3.15
N SER A 162 14.56 5.09 2.17
CA SER A 162 15.52 5.58 1.18
C SER A 162 15.01 5.41 -0.25
N GLU A 163 15.52 6.22 -1.19
CA GLU A 163 15.16 6.10 -2.61
C GLU A 163 15.48 4.71 -3.16
N ALA A 164 16.65 4.15 -2.85
CA ALA A 164 17.00 2.80 -3.25
C ALA A 164 16.05 1.75 -2.66
N GLY A 165 15.69 1.89 -1.38
CA GLY A 165 14.72 1.02 -0.72
C GLY A 165 13.32 1.10 -1.34
N LEU A 166 12.87 2.30 -1.75
CA LEU A 166 11.61 2.45 -2.47
C LEU A 166 11.64 1.75 -3.83
N VAL A 167 12.74 1.87 -4.57
CA VAL A 167 12.87 1.18 -5.86
C VAL A 167 12.86 -0.34 -5.67
N GLU A 168 13.64 -0.85 -4.72
CA GLU A 168 13.78 -2.28 -4.45
C GLU A 168 12.51 -2.91 -3.87
N CYS A 169 11.84 -2.24 -2.93
CA CYS A 169 10.75 -2.82 -2.15
C CYS A 169 9.36 -2.42 -2.62
N VAL A 170 9.22 -1.34 -3.40
CA VAL A 170 7.91 -0.82 -3.84
C VAL A 170 7.79 -0.84 -5.36
N VAL A 171 8.67 -0.11 -6.06
CA VAL A 171 8.56 0.10 -7.51
C VAL A 171 8.77 -1.21 -8.27
N ALA A 172 9.91 -1.88 -8.07
CA ALA A 172 10.22 -3.10 -8.80
C ALA A 172 9.23 -4.24 -8.50
N PRO A 173 8.85 -4.52 -7.24
CA PRO A 173 7.83 -5.52 -6.92
C PRO A 173 6.46 -5.22 -7.54
N ALA A 174 5.98 -3.98 -7.46
CA ALA A 174 4.68 -3.61 -8.03
C ALA A 174 4.65 -3.81 -9.56
N ILE A 175 5.72 -3.40 -10.25
CA ILE A 175 5.85 -3.59 -11.69
C ILE A 175 5.93 -5.08 -12.04
N ALA A 176 6.71 -5.87 -11.30
CA ALA A 176 6.84 -7.31 -11.52
C ALA A 176 5.49 -8.04 -11.32
N LEU A 177 4.72 -7.67 -10.29
CA LEU A 177 3.39 -8.21 -10.06
C LEU A 177 2.43 -7.89 -11.22
N LEU A 178 2.40 -6.64 -11.71
CA LEU A 178 1.57 -6.26 -12.88
C LEU A 178 2.00 -6.94 -14.18
N GLN A 179 3.27 -7.32 -14.30
CA GLN A 179 3.79 -8.12 -15.42
C GLN A 179 3.47 -9.62 -15.29
N GLY A 180 2.75 -10.04 -14.24
CA GLY A 180 2.40 -11.43 -14.00
C GLY A 180 3.60 -12.30 -13.62
N LYS A 181 4.66 -11.72 -13.05
CA LYS A 181 5.79 -12.49 -12.54
C LYS A 181 5.37 -13.39 -11.38
N ALA A 182 6.13 -14.47 -11.18
CA ALA A 182 5.89 -15.38 -10.06
C ALA A 182 6.06 -14.65 -8.73
N LEU A 183 5.32 -15.06 -7.69
CA LEU A 183 5.34 -14.39 -6.39
C LEU A 183 6.74 -14.37 -5.76
N ASP A 184 7.51 -15.45 -5.90
CA ASP A 184 8.89 -15.51 -5.41
C ASP A 184 9.86 -14.58 -6.15
N GLU A 185 9.58 -14.25 -7.41
CA GLU A 185 10.37 -13.31 -8.20
C GLU A 185 9.99 -11.87 -7.87
N ALA A 186 8.68 -11.58 -7.83
CA ALA A 186 8.18 -10.23 -7.63
C ALA A 186 8.26 -9.77 -6.17
N LEU A 187 7.99 -10.67 -5.23
CA LEU A 187 7.88 -10.37 -3.79
C LEU A 187 8.63 -11.44 -2.98
N PRO A 188 9.97 -11.53 -3.12
CA PRO A 188 10.76 -12.56 -2.48
C PRO A 188 10.60 -12.53 -0.96
N ALA A 189 10.73 -13.70 -0.34
CA ALA A 189 10.48 -13.84 1.09
C ALA A 189 11.44 -13.02 1.97
N THR A 190 12.59 -12.66 1.39
CA THR A 190 13.68 -11.90 1.98
C THR A 190 13.58 -10.40 1.72
N LEU A 191 12.50 -9.92 1.07
CA LEU A 191 12.34 -8.49 0.77
C LEU A 191 12.33 -7.67 2.07
N PRO A 192 13.19 -6.65 2.20
CA PRO A 192 13.28 -5.86 3.42
C PRO A 192 11.94 -5.24 3.83
N GLY A 193 11.58 -5.41 5.10
CA GLY A 193 10.36 -4.83 5.68
C GLY A 193 9.05 -5.53 5.32
N LEU A 194 9.05 -6.54 4.45
CA LEU A 194 7.85 -7.24 4.03
C LEU A 194 7.11 -7.89 5.22
N LEU A 195 5.86 -7.47 5.42
CA LEU A 195 5.01 -7.99 6.47
C LEU A 195 4.43 -9.35 6.10
N ARG A 196 4.21 -10.18 7.13
CA ARG A 196 3.63 -11.51 6.95
C ARG A 196 2.23 -11.60 7.49
N TYR A 197 1.27 -11.88 6.62
CA TYR A 197 -0.13 -12.00 6.99
C TYR A 197 -0.44 -13.37 7.59
N GLN A 198 -1.24 -13.35 8.66
CA GLN A 198 -1.86 -14.51 9.28
C GLN A 198 -3.37 -14.29 9.31
N ASP A 199 -4.12 -15.22 8.73
CA ASP A 199 -5.57 -15.23 8.84
C ASP A 199 -5.96 -15.77 10.22
N ILE A 200 -6.84 -15.05 10.91
CA ILE A 200 -7.37 -15.41 12.23
C ILE A 200 -8.87 -15.62 12.11
N ASP A 201 -9.33 -16.83 12.39
CA ASP A 201 -10.76 -17.12 12.46
C ASP A 201 -11.33 -16.57 13.78
N LEU A 202 -12.38 -15.76 13.69
CA LEU A 202 -13.09 -15.18 14.83
C LEU A 202 -14.25 -16.10 15.26
N ALA A 203 -14.69 -15.94 16.51
CA ALA A 203 -15.70 -16.80 17.13
C ALA A 203 -17.09 -16.75 16.46
N ASP A 204 -17.39 -15.67 15.74
CA ASP A 204 -18.62 -15.46 14.98
C ASP A 204 -18.52 -15.98 13.52
N GLY A 205 -17.41 -16.61 13.16
CA GLY A 205 -17.14 -17.09 11.80
C GLY A 205 -16.60 -16.01 10.85
N ALA A 206 -16.39 -14.78 11.31
CA ALA A 206 -15.64 -13.78 10.57
C ALA A 206 -14.15 -14.12 10.55
N ARG A 207 -13.41 -13.47 9.64
CA ARG A 207 -11.95 -13.58 9.57
C ARG A 207 -11.35 -12.21 9.83
N ASP A 208 -10.23 -12.21 10.54
CA ASP A 208 -9.40 -11.04 10.79
C ASP A 208 -8.02 -11.27 10.16
N LEU A 209 -7.42 -10.21 9.65
CA LEU A 209 -6.09 -10.24 9.07
C LEU A 209 -5.10 -9.61 10.03
N ARG A 210 -4.15 -10.41 10.50
CA ARG A 210 -3.09 -9.95 11.40
C ARG A 210 -1.72 -10.17 10.80
N ILE A 211 -0.72 -9.60 11.45
CA ILE A 211 0.67 -9.81 11.06
C ILE A 211 1.32 -10.83 11.97
N ALA A 212 1.81 -11.91 11.38
CA ALA A 212 2.71 -12.86 12.01
C ALA A 212 4.00 -12.12 12.36
N GLN A 213 4.31 -12.03 13.65
CA GLN A 213 5.64 -11.60 14.08
C GLN A 213 6.63 -12.76 13.80
N ALA A 214 7.80 -12.40 13.29
CA ALA A 214 8.90 -13.33 13.04
C ALA A 214 9.51 -13.87 14.35
#